data_AF-A0A218XTB3-F1
#
_entry.id   AF-A0A218XTB3-F1
#
_cell.length_a   1.000
_cell.length_b   1.000
_cell.length_c   1.000
_cell.angle_alpha   90.00
_cell.angle_beta   90.00
_cell.angle_gamma   90.00
#
_symmetry.space_group_name_H-M   'P 1'
#
loop_
_entity.id
_entity.type
_entity.pdbx_description
1 polymer ?
#
loop_
_entity_poly.entity_id
_entity_poly.type
_entity_poly.pdbx_seq_one_letter_code
_entity_poly.pdbx_strand_id
1 'polypeptide(L)'
;MAAVVTGPDAKPAASHRCRFELKKYKTAFTCQVCRVESYDAERYRCNHCGEDRHMGCIRLADEIKLGPGPKNIFSTGPVFMLFDTPQKGRNSKNEKWAKNCLVCGMPIRHYSYHAQTTGNKDLNMHPRCAELTTFNTNSRVPLELQTGERHSCVWCGKKRPEGASPAGPTDFYCWSYRLTGGRNRIHVHCYTEMVIEALKSIAQLDDDDNIHIVLKRRRSSDRNELESILSEVLKIGLDVAGIGFTDIFLDLA
;
A
#
# COMPACT_ATOMS: atom_id res chain seq x y z
N MET A 1 -3.20 3.69 -24.59
CA MET A 1 -1.97 3.27 -25.30
C MET A 1 -1.38 2.07 -24.56
N ALA A 2 -1.16 0.95 -25.24
CA ALA A 2 -0.49 -0.21 -24.63
C ALA A 2 0.99 0.15 -24.36
N ALA A 3 1.40 0.13 -23.10
CA ALA A 3 2.80 0.30 -22.76
C ALA A 3 3.53 -1.02 -23.06
N VAL A 4 4.18 -1.11 -24.21
CA VAL A 4 5.19 -2.16 -24.43
C VAL A 4 6.32 -1.85 -23.44
N VAL A 5 6.48 -2.70 -22.42
CA VAL A 5 7.59 -2.62 -21.48
C VAL A 5 8.42 -3.87 -21.65
N THR A 6 9.53 -3.72 -22.38
CA THR A 6 10.60 -4.70 -22.44
C THR A 6 11.63 -4.32 -21.39
N GLY A 7 11.80 -5.13 -20.35
CA GLY A 7 12.81 -4.95 -19.31
C GLY A 7 13.61 -6.23 -19.09
N PRO A 8 14.86 -6.14 -18.60
CA PRO A 8 15.83 -7.24 -18.53
C PRO A 8 15.45 -8.38 -17.58
N ASP A 9 14.44 -8.24 -16.73
CA ASP A 9 14.04 -9.26 -15.74
C ASP A 9 12.90 -10.18 -16.18
N ALA A 10 12.49 -10.13 -17.45
CA ALA A 10 11.73 -11.22 -18.04
C ALA A 10 12.70 -12.35 -18.41
N LYS A 11 13.02 -13.26 -17.49
CA LYS A 11 13.69 -14.52 -17.84
C LYS A 11 12.87 -15.20 -18.95
N PRO A 12 13.41 -15.36 -20.17
CA PRO A 12 12.65 -15.86 -21.30
C PRO A 12 12.60 -17.37 -21.23
N ALA A 13 11.47 -17.93 -20.82
CA ALA A 13 11.09 -19.24 -21.33
C ALA A 13 10.42 -19.01 -22.69
N ALA A 14 11.19 -19.22 -23.76
CA ALA A 14 10.74 -19.43 -25.14
C ALA A 14 9.84 -18.35 -25.81
N SER A 15 10.47 -17.60 -26.73
CA SER A 15 9.87 -17.01 -27.95
C SER A 15 8.82 -15.88 -27.88
N HIS A 16 8.21 -15.57 -26.74
CA HIS A 16 7.27 -14.43 -26.66
C HIS A 16 7.71 -13.37 -25.64
N ARG A 17 8.02 -12.16 -26.13
CA ARG A 17 8.24 -11.00 -25.26
C ARG A 17 6.95 -10.71 -24.48
N CYS A 18 7.03 -10.67 -23.15
CA CYS A 18 5.88 -10.29 -22.31
C CYS A 18 5.38 -8.91 -22.72
N ARG A 19 4.09 -8.82 -23.07
CA ARG A 19 3.40 -7.57 -23.38
C ARG A 19 2.38 -7.29 -22.29
N PHE A 20 2.61 -6.20 -21.57
CA PHE A 20 1.72 -5.76 -20.50
C PHE A 20 0.72 -4.73 -21.03
N GLU A 21 -0.56 -4.94 -20.72
CA GLU A 21 -1.64 -4.05 -21.12
C GLU A 21 -2.40 -3.58 -19.89
N LEU A 22 -2.69 -2.27 -19.84
CA LEU A 22 -3.50 -1.70 -18.78
C LEU A 22 -4.95 -2.15 -18.95
N LYS A 23 -5.50 -2.81 -17.94
CA LYS A 23 -6.86 -3.34 -17.94
C LYS A 23 -7.52 -3.04 -16.59
N LYS A 24 -8.86 -3.00 -16.62
CA LYS A 24 -9.69 -2.84 -15.44
C LYS A 24 -10.20 -4.18 -14.94
N TYR A 25 -10.14 -4.40 -13.64
CA TYR A 25 -10.62 -5.59 -12.95
C TYR A 25 -11.34 -5.17 -11.67
N LYS A 26 -12.34 -5.95 -11.26
CA LYS A 26 -13.04 -5.80 -9.97
C LYS A 26 -12.48 -6.70 -8.88
N THR A 27 -11.30 -7.29 -9.10
CA THR A 27 -10.69 -8.28 -8.21
C THR A 27 -9.32 -7.83 -7.76
N ALA A 28 -8.97 -8.18 -6.53
CA ALA A 28 -7.62 -7.98 -6.01
C ALA A 28 -6.58 -8.77 -6.81
N PHE A 29 -5.32 -8.34 -6.73
CA PHE A 29 -4.20 -9.05 -7.34
C PHE A 29 -2.92 -8.85 -6.56
N THR A 30 -1.95 -9.73 -6.77
CA THR A 30 -0.58 -9.55 -6.29
C THR A 30 0.31 -9.03 -7.40
N CYS A 31 0.93 -7.86 -7.20
CA CYS A 31 1.89 -7.34 -8.16
C CYS A 31 3.18 -8.16 -8.16
N GLN A 32 3.62 -8.60 -9.34
CA GLN A 32 4.84 -9.41 -9.49
C GLN A 32 6.13 -8.65 -9.10
N VAL A 33 6.14 -7.33 -9.25
CA VAL A 33 7.32 -6.48 -9.01
C VAL A 33 7.52 -6.25 -7.52
N CYS A 34 6.53 -5.71 -6.80
CA CYS A 34 6.67 -5.40 -5.37
C CYS A 34 6.20 -6.52 -4.43
N ARG A 35 5.52 -7.56 -4.95
CA ARG A 35 4.94 -8.68 -4.18
C ARG A 35 3.90 -8.25 -3.14
N VAL A 36 3.29 -7.08 -3.32
CA VAL A 36 2.22 -6.56 -2.47
C VAL A 36 0.89 -6.81 -3.17
N GLU A 37 -0.10 -7.26 -2.40
CA GLU A 37 -1.48 -7.40 -2.85
C GLU A 37 -2.16 -6.03 -2.94
N SER A 38 -3.01 -5.83 -3.94
CA SER A 38 -3.67 -4.57 -4.22
C SER A 38 -5.12 -4.73 -4.61
N TYR A 39 -5.89 -3.71 -4.24
CA TYR A 39 -7.29 -3.49 -4.62
C TYR A 39 -7.44 -2.54 -5.82
N ASP A 40 -6.35 -2.14 -6.47
CA ASP A 40 -6.42 -1.22 -7.61
C ASP A 40 -7.27 -1.81 -8.74
N ALA A 41 -8.26 -1.04 -9.19
CA ALA A 41 -9.10 -1.42 -10.33
C ALA A 41 -8.27 -1.57 -11.62
N GLU A 42 -7.27 -0.71 -11.80
CA GLU A 42 -6.42 -0.67 -12.98
C GLU A 42 -5.07 -1.33 -12.71
N ARG A 43 -4.71 -2.30 -13.57
CA ARG A 43 -3.42 -2.99 -13.50
C ARG A 43 -2.90 -3.38 -14.88
N TYR A 44 -1.59 -3.50 -14.98
CA TYR A 44 -0.93 -4.01 -16.16
C TYR A 44 -0.91 -5.54 -16.11
N ARG A 45 -1.60 -6.19 -17.04
CA ARG A 45 -1.69 -7.65 -17.17
C ARG A 45 -0.87 -8.10 -18.37
N CYS A 46 -0.03 -9.11 -18.20
CA CYS A 46 0.52 -9.88 -19.32
C CYS A 46 -0.35 -11.12 -19.54
N ASN A 47 -1.08 -11.15 -20.65
CA ASN A 47 -1.93 -12.29 -21.01
C ASN A 47 -1.11 -13.58 -21.26
N HIS A 48 0.16 -13.43 -21.67
CA HIS A 48 1.02 -14.59 -21.94
C HIS A 48 1.48 -15.29 -20.66
N CYS A 49 2.09 -14.55 -19.72
CA CYS A 49 2.72 -15.16 -18.54
C CYS A 49 1.82 -15.16 -17.30
N GLY A 50 0.62 -14.62 -17.35
CA GLY A 50 -0.26 -14.67 -16.18
C GLY A 50 0.12 -13.67 -15.07
N GLU A 51 1.09 -12.78 -15.30
CA GLU A 51 1.52 -11.77 -14.33
C GLU A 51 0.70 -10.47 -14.36
N ASP A 52 0.56 -9.87 -13.17
CA ASP A 52 -0.06 -8.58 -12.91
C ASP A 52 0.96 -7.59 -12.30
N ARG A 53 0.85 -6.31 -12.66
CA ARG A 53 1.70 -5.22 -12.12
C ARG A 53 0.88 -3.97 -11.82
N HIS A 54 1.20 -3.28 -10.72
CA HIS A 54 0.67 -1.95 -10.47
C HIS A 54 1.07 -0.98 -11.58
N MET A 55 0.28 0.09 -11.74
CA MET A 55 0.63 1.21 -12.62
C MET A 55 1.99 1.81 -12.23
N GLY A 56 2.21 2.15 -10.96
CA GLY A 56 3.51 2.61 -10.46
C GLY A 56 4.61 1.57 -10.41
N CYS A 57 4.35 0.31 -10.80
CA CYS A 57 5.36 -0.74 -10.87
C CYS A 57 5.72 -1.16 -12.30
N ILE A 58 5.08 -0.58 -13.33
CA ILE A 58 5.33 -0.97 -14.72
C ILE A 58 6.61 -0.34 -15.29
N ARG A 59 6.88 0.90 -14.91
CA ARG A 59 8.04 1.69 -15.34
C ARG A 59 8.59 2.41 -14.12
N LEU A 60 9.61 1.83 -13.53
CA LEU A 60 10.32 2.43 -12.40
C LEU A 60 11.32 3.44 -12.97
N ALA A 61 11.37 4.63 -12.37
CA ALA A 61 12.42 5.58 -12.67
C ALA A 61 13.65 5.21 -11.84
N ASP A 62 14.85 5.43 -12.38
CA ASP A 62 16.10 5.16 -11.64
C ASP A 62 16.23 6.07 -10.41
N GLU A 63 15.61 7.24 -10.46
CA GLU A 63 15.51 8.16 -9.35
C GLU A 63 14.12 8.81 -9.28
N ILE A 64 13.69 9.12 -8.05
CA ILE A 64 12.50 9.93 -7.80
C ILE A 64 12.81 10.99 -6.75
N LYS A 65 12.18 12.16 -6.92
CA LYS A 65 12.14 13.21 -5.91
C LYS A 65 10.75 13.26 -5.33
N LEU A 66 10.66 13.06 -4.03
CA LEU A 66 9.40 13.20 -3.32
C LEU A 66 9.24 14.65 -2.84
N GLY A 67 8.00 15.10 -2.73
CA GLY A 67 7.70 16.33 -2.02
C GLY A 67 8.11 16.24 -0.54
N PRO A 68 7.94 17.32 0.26
CA PRO A 68 8.39 17.38 1.64
C PRO A 68 7.81 16.29 2.57
N GLY A 69 6.78 15.59 2.10
CA GLY A 69 6.13 14.50 2.81
C GLY A 69 5.34 15.00 4.03
N PRO A 70 4.53 14.14 4.67
CA PRO A 70 3.79 14.55 5.85
C PRO A 70 4.75 14.89 7.00
N LYS A 71 4.45 15.97 7.72
CA LYS A 71 5.30 16.54 8.80
C LYS A 71 6.74 16.85 8.35
N ASN A 72 6.94 17.18 7.07
CA ASN A 72 8.23 17.60 6.54
C ASN A 72 9.35 16.55 6.71
N ILE A 73 9.00 15.26 6.76
CA ILE A 73 9.96 14.16 6.92
C ILE A 73 10.97 14.08 5.76
N PHE A 74 10.59 14.63 4.61
CA PHE A 74 11.41 14.77 3.42
C PHE A 74 11.70 16.25 3.12
N SER A 75 11.74 17.11 4.14
CA SER A 75 11.98 18.57 3.99
C SER A 75 13.23 18.93 3.19
N THR A 76 14.25 18.07 3.21
CA THR A 76 15.46 18.25 2.42
C THR A 76 15.33 17.79 0.97
N GLY A 77 14.16 17.35 0.53
CA GLY A 77 13.91 16.77 -0.78
C GLY A 77 14.85 15.59 -1.10
N PRO A 78 14.95 14.56 -0.22
CA PRO A 78 15.81 13.43 -0.47
C PRO A 78 15.50 12.81 -1.84
N VAL A 79 16.55 12.63 -2.63
CA VAL A 79 16.49 11.87 -3.87
C VAL A 79 16.50 10.39 -3.49
N PHE A 80 15.49 9.66 -3.93
CA PHE A 80 15.44 8.22 -3.76
C PHE A 80 15.92 7.55 -5.04
N MET A 81 16.92 6.68 -4.90
CA MET A 81 17.45 5.89 -5.99
C MET A 81 16.78 4.52 -6.00
N LEU A 82 16.52 3.97 -7.19
CA LEU A 82 15.98 2.64 -7.36
C LEU A 82 17.09 1.59 -7.20
N PHE A 83 16.77 0.51 -6.49
CA PHE A 83 17.62 -0.66 -6.37
C PHE A 83 16.79 -1.93 -6.49
N ASP A 84 17.39 -3.01 -6.99
CA ASP A 84 16.73 -4.33 -7.15
C ASP A 84 16.35 -4.98 -5.82
N THR A 85 16.99 -4.55 -4.73
CA THR A 85 16.74 -5.01 -3.37
C THR A 85 16.80 -3.85 -2.37
N PRO A 86 16.19 -3.98 -1.18
CA PRO A 86 16.27 -2.95 -0.14
C PRO A 86 17.71 -2.71 0.28
N GLN A 87 18.10 -1.43 0.33
CA GLN A 87 19.45 -1.06 0.69
C GLN A 87 19.60 -0.83 2.18
N LYS A 88 20.79 -1.14 2.69
CA LYS A 88 21.22 -0.87 4.06
C LYS A 88 22.55 -0.13 4.01
N GLY A 89 22.59 1.06 4.59
CA GLY A 89 23.83 1.80 4.76
C GLY A 89 24.77 1.13 5.76
N ARG A 90 26.09 1.24 5.52
CA ARG A 90 27.14 0.69 6.41
C ARG A 90 27.02 1.18 7.85
N ASN A 91 26.61 2.44 8.04
CA ASN A 91 26.47 3.10 9.35
C ASN A 91 25.01 3.31 9.76
N SER A 92 24.11 2.47 9.23
CA SER A 92 22.67 2.61 9.42
C SER A 92 22.25 2.47 10.88
N LYS A 93 21.57 3.49 11.42
CA LYS A 93 21.00 3.46 12.77
C LYS A 93 19.72 2.62 12.87
N ASN A 94 19.12 2.23 11.74
CA ASN A 94 17.88 1.45 11.67
C ASN A 94 18.03 0.17 10.84
N GLU A 95 19.22 -0.44 10.85
CA GLU A 95 19.56 -1.60 10.02
C GLU A 95 18.56 -2.76 10.05
N LYS A 96 17.99 -3.08 11.21
CA LYS A 96 17.02 -4.18 11.38
C LYS A 96 15.69 -3.92 10.68
N TRP A 97 15.46 -2.68 10.28
CA TRP A 97 14.24 -2.20 9.65
C TRP A 97 14.46 -1.71 8.22
N ALA A 98 15.71 -1.55 7.77
CA ALA A 98 16.05 -1.12 6.41
C ALA A 98 15.40 -1.99 5.31
N LYS A 99 15.08 -3.26 5.59
CA LYS A 99 14.38 -4.16 4.68
C LYS A 99 12.86 -3.95 4.58
N ASN A 100 12.30 -3.07 5.41
CA ASN A 100 10.86 -2.81 5.48
C ASN A 100 10.54 -1.50 4.76
N CYS A 101 9.35 -1.45 4.16
CA CYS A 101 8.84 -0.23 3.58
C CYS A 101 8.42 0.76 4.65
N LEU A 102 8.86 2.01 4.49
CA LEU A 102 8.54 3.09 5.41
C LEU A 102 7.07 3.53 5.39
N VAL A 103 6.38 3.27 4.29
CA VAL A 103 4.96 3.63 4.12
C VAL A 103 4.07 2.55 4.70
N CYS A 104 4.14 1.31 4.20
CA CYS A 104 3.22 0.26 4.63
C CYS A 104 3.75 -0.58 5.81
N GLY A 105 5.03 -0.48 6.17
CA GLY A 105 5.66 -1.26 7.24
C GLY A 105 6.03 -2.71 6.85
N MET A 106 5.61 -3.16 5.66
CA MET A 106 5.82 -4.55 5.21
C MET A 106 7.21 -4.77 4.62
N PRO A 107 7.74 -6.00 4.67
CA PRO A 107 9.01 -6.33 4.03
C PRO A 107 8.99 -6.02 2.53
N ILE A 108 10.09 -5.48 2.03
CA ILE A 108 10.32 -5.31 0.61
C ILE A 108 11.10 -6.53 0.12
N ARG A 109 10.56 -7.21 -0.90
CA ARG A 109 11.13 -8.48 -1.41
C ARG A 109 11.97 -8.31 -2.68
N HIS A 110 11.77 -7.21 -3.41
CA HIS A 110 12.49 -6.88 -4.65
C HIS A 110 12.77 -5.38 -4.67
N TYR A 111 12.45 -4.69 -5.76
CA TYR A 111 12.77 -3.30 -5.99
C TYR A 111 12.37 -2.39 -4.81
N SER A 112 13.30 -1.52 -4.47
CA SER A 112 13.16 -0.53 -3.40
C SER A 112 13.64 0.83 -3.90
N TYR A 113 12.84 1.86 -3.66
CA TYR A 113 13.36 3.22 -3.65
C TYR A 113 14.04 3.48 -2.31
N HIS A 114 15.32 3.83 -2.36
CA HIS A 114 16.15 4.04 -1.18
C HIS A 114 16.72 5.46 -1.15
N ALA A 115 16.64 6.08 0.03
CA ALA A 115 17.39 7.26 0.37
C ALA A 115 18.01 7.09 1.77
N GLN A 116 19.11 7.77 2.02
CA GLN A 116 19.70 7.86 3.35
C GLN A 116 19.51 9.27 3.89
N THR A 117 19.03 9.38 5.12
CA THR A 117 18.92 10.68 5.81
C THR A 117 20.26 11.13 6.37
N THR A 118 20.38 12.42 6.66
CA THR A 118 21.55 13.02 7.36
C THR A 118 21.83 12.37 8.73
N GLY A 119 20.84 11.71 9.33
CA GLY A 119 20.99 10.96 10.58
C GLY A 119 21.48 9.51 10.43
N ASN A 120 21.95 9.11 9.23
CA ASN A 120 22.28 7.73 8.88
C ASN A 120 21.10 6.75 9.08
N LYS A 121 19.87 7.20 8.84
CA LYS A 121 18.71 6.31 8.78
C LYS A 121 18.40 5.99 7.32
N ASP A 122 18.26 4.70 7.02
CA ASP A 122 17.86 4.21 5.71
C ASP A 122 16.34 4.29 5.56
N LEU A 123 15.91 4.87 4.44
CA LEU A 123 14.51 5.01 4.06
C LEU A 123 14.29 4.14 2.82
N ASN A 124 13.56 3.05 2.97
CA ASN A 124 13.22 2.15 1.87
C ASN A 124 11.71 2.16 1.60
N MET A 125 11.31 2.12 0.33
CA MET A 125 9.91 2.09 -0.09
C MET A 125 9.67 1.11 -1.21
N HIS A 126 8.53 0.40 -1.17
CA HIS A 126 8.01 -0.22 -2.38
C HIS A 126 7.74 0.87 -3.43
N PRO A 127 7.96 0.61 -4.72
CA PRO A 127 7.66 1.59 -5.77
C PRO A 127 6.22 2.10 -5.75
N ARG A 128 5.24 1.22 -5.52
CA ARG A 128 3.84 1.61 -5.36
C ARG A 128 3.61 2.51 -4.13
N CYS A 129 4.32 2.26 -3.04
CA CYS A 129 4.23 3.09 -1.85
C CYS A 129 4.83 4.49 -2.08
N ALA A 130 5.87 4.59 -2.91
CA ALA A 130 6.41 5.89 -3.33
C ALA A 130 5.37 6.69 -4.14
N GLU A 131 4.59 6.03 -5.00
CA GLU A 131 3.48 6.65 -5.75
C GLU A 131 2.45 7.31 -4.82
N LEU A 132 2.08 6.64 -3.71
CA LEU A 132 1.16 7.19 -2.70
C LEU A 132 1.69 8.51 -2.10
N THR A 133 3.01 8.64 -1.96
CA THR A 133 3.62 9.87 -1.43
C THR A 133 3.51 11.04 -2.42
N THR A 134 3.46 10.75 -3.72
CA THR A 134 3.28 11.75 -4.78
C THR A 134 1.82 12.09 -5.03
N PHE A 135 0.87 11.21 -4.74
CA PHE A 135 -0.57 11.46 -4.90
C PHE A 135 -1.20 12.32 -3.80
N ASN A 136 -0.50 12.55 -2.70
CA ASN A 136 -1.00 13.39 -1.61
C ASN A 136 -1.21 14.87 -2.02
N THR A 137 -0.75 15.26 -3.21
CA THR A 137 -1.00 16.59 -3.82
C THR A 137 -2.15 16.60 -4.84
N ASN A 138 -2.61 15.43 -5.32
CA ASN A 138 -3.59 15.29 -6.41
C ASN A 138 -4.73 14.33 -5.99
N SER A 139 -5.54 14.77 -5.03
CA SER A 139 -6.97 14.43 -4.75
C SER A 139 -7.47 12.98 -4.77
N ARG A 140 -6.64 11.95 -5.00
CA ARG A 140 -7.09 10.54 -5.11
C ARG A 140 -7.08 9.77 -3.79
N VAL A 141 -6.43 10.30 -2.76
CA VAL A 141 -6.39 9.67 -1.43
C VAL A 141 -7.18 10.58 -0.49
N PRO A 142 -8.45 10.26 -0.18
CA PRO A 142 -9.30 11.14 0.63
C PRO A 142 -8.97 11.07 2.13
N LEU A 143 -7.97 10.29 2.52
CA LEU A 143 -7.53 10.16 3.91
C LEU A 143 -6.16 10.79 4.12
N GLU A 144 -6.06 11.59 5.17
CA GLU A 144 -4.85 12.33 5.47
C GLU A 144 -3.75 11.40 6.02
N LEU A 145 -2.63 11.36 5.31
CA LEU A 145 -1.51 10.50 5.60
C LEU A 145 -0.64 11.07 6.73
N GLN A 146 -0.51 10.33 7.83
CA GLN A 146 0.24 10.69 9.03
C GLN A 146 1.55 9.92 9.14
N THR A 147 2.59 10.63 9.58
CA THR A 147 3.91 10.09 9.89
C THR A 147 4.17 10.11 11.40
N GLY A 148 4.74 9.02 11.94
CA GLY A 148 5.39 9.02 13.26
C GLY A 148 4.49 9.05 14.50
N GLU A 149 3.18 8.79 14.41
CA GLU A 149 2.30 8.83 15.59
C GLU A 149 2.23 7.49 16.33
N ARG A 150 2.23 7.54 17.66
CA ARG A 150 2.17 6.36 18.57
C ARG A 150 0.75 5.82 18.78
N HIS A 151 -0.18 6.12 17.89
CA HIS A 151 -1.55 5.67 18.04
C HIS A 151 -1.70 4.22 17.55
N SER A 152 -2.53 3.46 18.25
CA SER A 152 -2.91 2.13 17.81
C SER A 152 -3.78 2.23 16.57
N CYS A 153 -3.53 1.38 15.59
CA CYS A 153 -4.40 1.22 14.45
C CYS A 153 -5.74 0.67 14.91
N VAL A 154 -6.84 1.28 14.47
CA VAL A 154 -8.20 0.89 14.85
C VAL A 154 -8.59 -0.49 14.32
N TRP A 155 -7.94 -0.94 13.24
CA TRP A 155 -8.16 -2.25 12.64
C TRP A 155 -7.45 -3.38 13.43
N CYS A 156 -6.14 -3.23 13.64
CA CYS A 156 -5.31 -4.29 14.23
C CYS A 156 -5.02 -4.12 15.72
N GLY A 157 -5.42 -2.99 16.32
CA GLY A 157 -5.15 -2.64 17.72
C GLY A 157 -3.67 -2.45 18.07
N LYS A 158 -2.76 -2.57 17.10
CA LYS A 158 -1.30 -2.49 17.29
C LYS A 158 -0.79 -1.14 16.78
N LYS A 159 0.37 -0.71 17.31
CA LYS A 159 1.09 0.48 16.79
C LYS A 159 1.79 0.20 15.46
N ARG A 160 1.97 -1.08 15.11
CA ARG A 160 2.59 -1.54 13.85
C ARG A 160 1.72 -2.62 13.21
N PRO A 161 1.69 -2.71 11.88
CA PRO A 161 0.97 -3.74 11.19
C PRO A 161 1.55 -5.11 11.51
N GLU A 162 0.72 -6.13 11.40
CA GLU A 162 1.12 -7.52 11.56
C GLU A 162 2.13 -7.91 10.47
N GLY A 163 3.16 -8.69 10.83
CA GLY A 163 4.25 -9.01 9.91
C GLY A 163 5.30 -7.91 9.73
N ALA A 164 5.10 -6.71 10.28
CA ALA A 164 6.17 -5.71 10.38
C ALA A 164 7.25 -6.15 11.37
N SER A 165 8.49 -5.70 11.13
CA SER A 165 9.63 -6.01 12.01
C SER A 165 9.40 -5.46 13.43
N PRO A 166 9.49 -6.30 14.49
CA PRO A 166 9.42 -5.82 15.87
C PRO A 166 10.64 -4.95 16.22
N ALA A 167 11.76 -5.15 15.51
CA ALA A 167 13.02 -4.44 15.71
C ALA A 167 13.08 -3.06 15.04
N GLY A 168 11.96 -2.55 14.51
CA GLY A 168 11.88 -1.16 14.03
C GLY A 168 12.20 -0.14 15.14
N PRO A 169 12.77 1.02 14.81
CA PRO A 169 12.94 2.12 15.76
C PRO A 169 11.60 2.54 16.37
N THR A 170 11.56 2.87 17.67
CA THR A 170 10.34 3.32 18.37
C THR A 170 9.87 4.72 17.94
N ASP A 171 10.62 5.40 17.10
CA ASP A 171 10.30 6.68 16.45
C ASP A 171 9.94 6.50 14.97
N PHE A 172 10.18 5.32 14.40
CA PHE A 172 9.88 5.02 13.00
C PHE A 172 8.66 4.10 12.90
N TYR A 173 7.50 4.74 12.84
CA TYR A 173 6.22 4.09 12.58
C TYR A 173 5.93 4.17 11.08
N CYS A 174 5.47 3.06 10.50
CA CYS A 174 4.92 3.09 9.16
C CYS A 174 3.79 4.12 9.07
N TRP A 175 3.46 4.54 7.86
CA TRP A 175 2.45 5.56 7.66
C TRP A 175 1.06 5.02 8.00
N SER A 176 0.18 5.93 8.37
CA SER A 176 -1.21 5.64 8.69
C SER A 176 -2.11 6.72 8.14
N TYR A 177 -3.34 6.37 7.82
CA TYR A 177 -4.39 7.31 7.47
C TYR A 177 -5.07 7.80 8.74
N ARG A 178 -5.27 9.12 8.85
CA ARG A 178 -6.15 9.76 9.83
C ARG A 178 -7.59 9.62 9.36
N LEU A 179 -8.41 9.04 10.22
CA LEU A 179 -9.84 8.85 10.00
C LEU A 179 -10.64 9.99 10.65
N THR A 180 -11.91 10.09 10.29
CA THR A 180 -12.89 11.02 10.89
C THR A 180 -12.90 10.87 12.42
N GLY A 181 -13.04 11.99 13.15
CA GLY A 181 -12.94 12.03 14.63
C GLY A 181 -11.52 12.23 15.19
N GLY A 182 -10.51 12.42 14.34
CA GLY A 182 -9.21 13.02 14.69
C GLY A 182 -8.24 12.14 15.49
N ARG A 183 -8.71 11.18 16.28
CA ARG A 183 -7.89 10.23 17.06
C ARG A 183 -7.72 8.87 16.38
N ASN A 184 -8.67 8.50 15.52
CA ASN A 184 -8.70 7.20 14.86
C ASN A 184 -7.69 7.15 13.70
N ARG A 185 -6.95 6.04 13.62
CA ARG A 185 -5.88 5.82 12.64
C ARG A 185 -5.96 4.41 12.10
N ILE A 186 -5.68 4.23 10.82
CA ILE A 186 -5.49 2.90 10.22
C ILE A 186 -4.15 2.85 9.49
N HIS A 187 -3.34 1.81 9.69
CA HIS A 187 -2.08 1.66 8.95
C HIS A 187 -2.36 1.59 7.45
N VAL A 188 -1.47 2.12 6.60
CA VAL A 188 -1.61 2.00 5.14
C VAL A 188 -1.78 0.53 4.74
N HIS A 189 -1.02 -0.39 5.35
CA HIS A 189 -1.17 -1.81 5.09
C HIS A 189 -2.52 -2.37 5.55
N CYS A 190 -2.95 -2.05 6.78
CA CYS A 190 -4.23 -2.52 7.30
C CYS A 190 -5.42 -2.02 6.48
N TYR A 191 -5.34 -0.79 5.97
CA TYR A 191 -6.34 -0.25 5.04
C TYR A 191 -6.39 -1.07 3.75
N THR A 192 -5.23 -1.34 3.14
CA THR A 192 -5.14 -2.20 1.95
C THR A 192 -5.71 -3.60 2.20
N GLU A 193 -5.37 -4.24 3.32
CA GLU A 193 -5.91 -5.56 3.69
C GLU A 193 -7.43 -5.51 3.87
N MET A 194 -7.95 -4.50 4.56
CA MET A 194 -9.39 -4.34 4.80
C MET A 194 -10.19 -4.24 3.50
N VAL A 195 -9.72 -3.43 2.55
CA VAL A 195 -10.38 -3.29 1.23
C VAL A 195 -10.29 -4.58 0.43
N ILE A 196 -9.15 -5.29 0.48
CA ILE A 196 -8.99 -6.57 -0.20
C ILE A 196 -9.90 -7.65 0.40
N GLU A 197 -10.00 -7.73 1.72
CA GLU A 197 -10.90 -8.65 2.41
C GLU A 197 -12.35 -8.38 1.98
N ALA A 198 -12.75 -7.11 1.93
CA ALA A 198 -14.07 -6.71 1.43
C ALA A 198 -14.31 -7.12 -0.02
N LEU A 199 -13.35 -6.86 -0.92
CA LEU A 199 -13.45 -7.28 -2.33
C LEU A 199 -13.61 -8.80 -2.49
N LYS A 200 -12.90 -9.58 -1.66
CA LYS A 200 -13.00 -11.05 -1.67
C LYS A 200 -14.36 -11.51 -1.17
N SER A 201 -14.92 -10.85 -0.16
CA SER A 201 -16.28 -11.14 0.34
C SER A 201 -17.33 -10.80 -0.72
N ILE A 202 -17.23 -9.64 -1.38
CA ILE A 202 -18.16 -9.24 -2.45
C ILE A 202 -18.13 -10.23 -3.62
N ALA A 203 -16.95 -10.71 -4.02
CA ALA A 203 -16.82 -11.67 -5.11
C ALA A 203 -17.47 -13.04 -4.81
N GLN A 204 -17.87 -13.30 -3.56
CA GLN A 204 -18.54 -14.52 -3.13
C GLN A 204 -20.04 -14.34 -2.91
N LEU A 205 -20.56 -13.12 -3.01
CA LEU A 205 -22.00 -12.85 -2.88
C LEU A 205 -22.67 -13.06 -4.25
N ASP A 206 -23.79 -13.78 -4.24
CA ASP A 206 -24.73 -13.81 -5.35
C ASP A 206 -25.64 -12.57 -5.27
N ASP A 207 -25.89 -11.95 -6.43
CA ASP A 207 -26.72 -10.80 -6.84
C ASP A 207 -27.84 -10.26 -5.90
N ASP A 208 -27.59 -10.07 -4.60
CA ASP A 208 -28.54 -9.47 -3.64
C ASP A 208 -28.25 -7.98 -3.44
N ASP A 209 -29.30 -7.16 -3.38
CA ASP A 209 -29.24 -5.69 -3.37
C ASP A 209 -28.59 -5.11 -2.09
N ASN A 210 -28.32 -5.95 -1.07
CA ASN A 210 -27.65 -5.56 0.18
C ASN A 210 -26.31 -6.28 0.37
N ILE A 211 -25.23 -5.51 0.39
CA ILE A 211 -23.88 -6.07 0.52
C ILE A 211 -23.51 -6.17 2.00
N HIS A 212 -23.59 -7.40 2.51
CA HIS A 212 -23.10 -7.76 3.83
C HIS A 212 -21.63 -8.15 3.76
N ILE A 213 -20.75 -7.28 4.27
CA ILE A 213 -19.31 -7.50 4.31
C ILE A 213 -18.94 -7.92 5.73
N VAL A 214 -18.61 -9.20 5.89
CA VAL A 214 -18.03 -9.71 7.13
C VAL A 214 -16.51 -9.57 7.06
N LEU A 215 -15.93 -8.72 7.90
CA LEU A 215 -14.49 -8.56 8.02
C LEU A 215 -14.00 -9.10 9.36
N LYS A 216 -12.85 -9.78 9.34
CA LYS A 216 -12.25 -10.32 10.58
C LYS A 216 -11.55 -9.21 11.33
N ARG A 217 -12.17 -8.74 12.40
CA ARG A 217 -11.60 -7.69 13.24
C ARG A 217 -10.39 -8.23 13.98
N ARG A 218 -9.26 -7.52 13.89
CA ARG A 218 -8.01 -8.00 14.48
C ARG A 218 -7.79 -7.60 15.95
N ARG A 219 -8.60 -6.71 16.58
CA ARG A 219 -8.66 -6.47 18.06
C ARG A 219 -9.69 -5.42 18.53
N SER A 220 -9.95 -5.42 19.85
CA SER A 220 -11.02 -4.75 20.62
C SER A 220 -10.85 -3.23 20.87
N SER A 221 -11.94 -2.51 20.60
CA SER A 221 -12.36 -1.15 20.98
C SER A 221 -13.88 -1.10 20.76
N ASP A 222 -14.57 -0.04 21.23
CA ASP A 222 -16.03 0.11 21.09
C ASP A 222 -16.51 -0.19 19.66
N ARG A 223 -17.51 -1.07 19.52
CA ARG A 223 -17.86 -1.77 18.27
C ARG A 223 -18.65 -0.86 17.33
N ASN A 224 -19.60 -0.08 17.86
CA ASN A 224 -20.55 0.67 17.06
C ASN A 224 -19.95 1.95 16.42
N GLU A 225 -19.14 2.71 17.17
CA GLU A 225 -18.44 3.88 16.63
C GLU A 225 -17.41 3.46 15.57
N LEU A 226 -16.73 2.33 15.80
CA LEU A 226 -15.73 1.81 14.88
C LEU A 226 -16.35 1.31 13.57
N GLU A 227 -17.49 0.61 13.62
CA GLU A 227 -18.18 0.12 12.42
C GLU A 227 -18.57 1.27 11.49
N SER A 228 -19.08 2.37 12.04
CA SER A 228 -19.42 3.57 11.26
C SER A 228 -18.18 4.17 10.56
N ILE A 229 -17.09 4.35 11.30
CA ILE A 229 -15.83 4.90 10.76
C ILE A 229 -15.23 3.98 9.69
N LEU A 230 -15.20 2.67 9.94
CA LEU A 230 -14.64 1.72 8.99
C LEU A 230 -15.51 1.57 7.74
N SER A 231 -16.83 1.68 7.86
CA SER A 231 -17.76 1.66 6.72
C SER A 231 -17.49 2.85 5.77
N GLU A 232 -17.35 4.07 6.28
CA GLU A 232 -17.03 5.25 5.47
C GLU A 232 -15.68 5.08 4.74
N VAL A 233 -14.67 4.62 5.47
CA VAL A 233 -13.31 4.38 4.95
C VAL A 233 -13.29 3.25 3.92
N LEU A 234 -14.12 2.23 4.11
CA LEU A 234 -14.26 1.12 3.18
C LEU A 234 -14.96 1.53 1.88
N LYS A 235 -16.03 2.35 1.96
CA LYS A 235 -16.71 2.90 0.78
C LYS A 235 -15.72 3.62 -0.14
N ILE A 236 -14.88 4.47 0.44
CA ILE A 236 -13.77 5.13 -0.28
C ILE A 236 -12.88 4.11 -1.02
N GLY A 237 -12.48 3.04 -0.31
CA GLY A 237 -11.55 2.05 -0.87
C GLY A 237 -12.18 1.26 -2.03
N LEU A 238 -13.47 0.94 -1.90
CA LEU A 238 -14.25 0.25 -2.92
C LEU A 238 -14.52 1.15 -4.13
N ASP A 239 -14.80 2.44 -3.92
CA ASP A 239 -14.91 3.42 -5.00
C ASP A 239 -13.61 3.50 -5.81
N VAL A 240 -12.45 3.53 -5.13
CA VAL A 240 -11.13 3.47 -5.80
C VAL A 240 -10.91 2.13 -6.51
N ALA A 241 -11.45 1.03 -5.97
CA ALA A 241 -11.48 -0.26 -6.63
C ALA A 241 -12.50 -0.34 -7.78
N GLY A 242 -13.19 0.76 -8.10
CA GLY A 242 -14.16 0.84 -9.20
C GLY A 242 -15.47 0.14 -8.91
N ILE A 243 -15.79 -0.03 -7.63
CA ILE A 243 -17.01 -0.65 -7.13
C ILE A 243 -17.85 0.42 -6.43
N GLY A 244 -18.81 1.00 -7.15
CA GLY A 244 -19.71 2.02 -6.60
C GLY A 244 -20.89 1.38 -5.89
N PHE A 245 -21.00 1.60 -4.57
CA PHE A 245 -22.13 1.13 -3.76
C PHE A 245 -22.65 2.25 -2.86
N THR A 246 -23.98 2.27 -2.65
CA THR A 246 -24.63 3.20 -1.73
C THR A 246 -24.71 2.62 -0.31
N ASP A 247 -24.98 1.32 -0.19
CA ASP A 247 -25.34 0.68 1.08
C ASP A 247 -24.46 -0.55 1.36
N ILE A 248 -23.55 -0.40 2.34
CA ILE A 248 -22.65 -1.45 2.83
C ILE A 248 -22.96 -1.70 4.29
N PHE A 249 -23.31 -2.94 4.61
CA PHE A 249 -23.46 -3.41 5.98
C PHE A 249 -22.17 -4.12 6.38
N LEU A 250 -21.43 -3.51 7.30
CA LEU A 250 -20.18 -4.06 7.80
C LEU A 250 -20.45 -4.85 9.09
N ASP A 251 -20.12 -6.14 9.10
CA ASP A 251 -20.09 -6.95 10.32
C ASP A 251 -18.63 -7.28 10.68
N LEU A 252 -18.22 -6.88 11.88
CA LEU A 252 -16.89 -7.15 12.41
C LEU A 252 -16.90 -8.45 13.21
N ALA A 253 -16.45 -9.55 12.58
CA ALA A 253 -16.30 -10.87 13.20
C ALA A 253 -15.04 -11.01 14.05
#